data_AF-A0A6N4TGP1-F1
#
_entry.id   AF-A0A6N4TGP1-F1
#
_cell.length_a   1.000
_cell.length_b   1.000
_cell.length_c   1.000
_cell.angle_alpha   90.00
_cell.angle_beta   90.00
_cell.angle_gamma   90.00
#
_symmetry.space_group_name_H-M   'P 1'
#
loop_
_entity.id
_entity.type
_entity.pdbx_description
1 polymer ?
#
loop_
_entity_poly.entity_id
_entity_poly.type
_entity_poly.pdbx_seq_one_letter_code
_entity_poly.pdbx_strand_id
1 'polypeptide(L)' 'MLGIRIEFLFEEERLQLLDDLQKIGYVIADEGKIKKSKKAGSKKLIQYLDIQKQSN' A
#
# COMPACT_ATOMS: atom_id res chain seq x y z
N MET A 1 13.00 5.69 -5.85
CA MET A 1 11.89 5.64 -4.88
C MET A 1 10.61 5.88 -5.65
N LEU A 2 9.57 5.08 -5.42
CA LEU A 2 8.27 5.17 -6.07
C LEU A 2 7.19 5.30 -5.00
N GLY A 3 6.37 6.34 -5.09
CA GLY A 3 5.20 6.50 -4.22
C GLY A 3 3.97 5.87 -4.86
N ILE A 4 3.28 5.00 -4.12
CA ILE A 4 2.03 4.38 -4.55
C ILE A 4 0.91 4.72 -3.58
N ARG A 5 -0.31 4.87 -4.12
CA ARG A 5 -1.54 4.95 -3.34
C ARG A 5 -2.31 3.67 -3.56
N ILE A 6 -2.58 2.96 -2.47
CA ILE A 6 -3.36 1.73 -2.50
C ILE A 6 -4.75 1.99 -1.92
N GLU A 7 -5.76 1.35 -2.51
CA GLU A 7 -7.11 1.32 -1.98
C GLU A 7 -7.53 -0.12 -1.74
N PHE A 8 -8.09 -0.39 -0.57
CA PHE A 8 -8.52 -1.74 -0.18
C PHE A 8 -9.81 -1.67 0.64
N LEU A 9 -10.59 -2.74 0.63
CA LEU A 9 -11.79 -2.87 1.47
C LEU A 9 -11.46 -3.64 2.75
N PHE A 10 -10.57 -4.64 2.64
CA PHE A 10 -10.17 -5.52 3.74
C PHE A 10 -8.67 -5.46 3.99
N GLU A 11 -8.28 -5.63 5.25
CA GLU A 11 -6.88 -5.58 5.65
C GLU A 11 -6.04 -6.69 5.02
N GLU A 12 -6.65 -7.86 4.78
CA GLU A 12 -6.01 -9.02 4.14
C GLU A 12 -5.52 -8.70 2.71
N GLU A 13 -6.29 -7.93 1.94
CA GLU A 13 -5.90 -7.49 0.59
C GLU A 13 -4.63 -6.63 0.63
N ARG A 14 -4.55 -5.75 1.64
CA ARG A 14 -3.37 -4.92 1.87
C ARG A 14 -2.16 -5.78 2.22
N LEU A 15 -2.30 -6.70 3.19
CA LEU A 15 -1.20 -7.58 3.61
C LEU A 15 -0.68 -8.42 2.43
N GLN A 16 -1.58 -8.96 1.61
CA GLN A 16 -1.20 -9.72 0.42
C GLN A 16 -0.39 -8.87 -0.56
N LEU A 17 -0.80 -7.62 -0.80
CA LEU A 17 -0.05 -6.71 -1.68
C LEU A 17 1.35 -6.39 -1.12
N LEU A 18 1.49 -6.18 0.18
CA LEU A 18 2.80 -5.89 0.79
C LEU A 18 3.76 -7.08 0.65
N ASP A 19 3.25 -8.29 0.88
CA ASP A 19 4.00 -9.54 0.70
C ASP A 19 4.41 -9.75 -0.77
N ASP A 20 3.49 -9.49 -1.71
CA ASP A 20 3.80 -9.60 -3.14
C ASP A 20 4.86 -8.59 -3.58
N LEU A 21 4.79 -7.33 -3.12
CA LEU A 21 5.81 -6.31 -3.38
C LEU A 21 7.20 -6.75 -2.91
N GLN A 22 7.28 -7.38 -1.74
CA GLN A 22 8.54 -7.91 -1.21
C GLN A 22 9.08 -9.05 -2.08
N LYS A 23 8.23 -9.98 -2.51
CA LYS A 23 8.62 -11.10 -3.39
C LYS A 23 9.15 -10.64 -4.74
N ILE A 24 8.62 -9.55 -5.29
CA ILE A 24 9.09 -8.99 -6.57
C ILE A 24 10.28 -8.03 -6.43
N GLY A 25 10.88 -7.95 -5.22
CA GLY A 25 12.11 -7.21 -4.97
C GLY A 25 11.91 -5.73 -4.70
N TYR A 26 10.76 -5.34 -4.13
CA TYR A 26 10.55 -4.01 -3.57
C TYR A 26 10.49 -4.08 -2.05
N VAL A 27 11.03 -3.07 -1.38
CA VAL A 27 10.86 -2.90 0.07
C VAL A 27 10.10 -1.62 0.33
N ILE A 28 9.33 -1.61 1.40
CA ILE A 28 8.60 -0.43 1.84
C ILE A 28 9.57 0.46 2.62
N ALA A 29 9.75 1.69 2.13
CA ALA A 29 10.59 2.71 2.74
C ALA A 29 9.81 3.58 3.74
N ASP A 30 8.53 3.86 3.45
CA ASP A 30 7.62 4.57 4.37
C ASP A 30 6.18 4.05 4.26
N GLU A 31 5.50 3.99 5.40
CA GLU A 31 4.09 3.60 5.50
C GLU A 31 3.24 4.76 6.05
N GLY A 32 2.49 5.39 5.16
CA GLY A 32 1.51 6.40 5.54
C GLY A 32 0.37 5.81 6.39
N LYS A 33 -0.28 6.66 7.19
CA LYS A 33 -1.46 6.26 7.97
C LYS A 33 -2.62 5.83 7.07
N ILE A 34 -3.29 4.74 7.46
CA ILE A 34 -4.53 4.30 6.81
C ILE A 34 -5.65 5.31 7.09
N LYS A 35 -6.36 5.72 6.04
CA LYS A 35 -7.46 6.69 6.10
C LYS A 35 -8.68 6.16 5.36
N LYS A 36 -9.88 6.56 5.79
CA LYS A 36 -11.10 6.31 5.02
C LYS A 36 -11.10 7.13 3.73
N SER A 37 -11.64 6.56 2.66
CA SER A 37 -11.89 7.30 1.42
C SER A 37 -12.84 8.47 1.65
N LYS A 38 -12.52 9.62 1.04
CA LYS A 38 -13.38 10.82 1.07
C LYS A 38 -14.55 10.73 0.09
N LYS A 39 -14.58 9.72 -0.78
CA LYS A 39 -15.66 9.55 -1.77
C LYS A 39 -16.95 9.13 -1.05
N ALA A 40 -18.03 9.88 -1.28
CA ALA A 40 -19.34 9.59 -0.68
C ALA A 40 -19.76 8.13 -0.95
N GLY A 41 -20.23 7.44 0.08
CA GLY A 41 -20.64 6.03 0.01
C GLY A 41 -19.50 5.01 -0.10
N SER A 42 -18.23 5.44 -0.13
CA SER A 42 -17.11 4.51 -0.23
C SER A 42 -16.72 3.94 1.13
N LYS A 43 -16.67 2.61 1.23
CA LYS A 43 -16.14 1.88 2.39
C LYS A 43 -14.62 1.64 2.30
N LYS A 44 -13.98 2.09 1.22
CA LYS A 44 -12.57 1.83 0.97
C LYS A 44 -11.68 2.57 1.96
N LEU A 45 -10.61 1.89 2.35
CA LEU A 45 -9.47 2.44 3.05
C LEU A 45 -8.40 2.80 2.03
N ILE A 46 -7.61 3.81 2.35
CA ILE A 46 -6.52 4.33 1.52
C ILE A 46 -5.26 4.37 2.36
N GLN A 47 -4.16 3.90 1.79
CA GLN A 47 -2.82 4.06 2.35
C GLN A 47 -1.88 4.57 1.26
N TYR A 48 -0.94 5.42 1.65
CA TYR A 48 0.17 5.84 0.79
C TYR A 48 1.41 5.10 1.26
N LEU A 49 2.16 4.54 0.30
CA LEU A 49 3.38 3.79 0.57
C LEU A 49 4.48 4.35 -0.31
N ASP A 50 5.65 4.58 0.27
CA ASP A 50 6.86 4.78 -0.50
C ASP A 50 7.60 3.45 -0.58
N ILE A 51 7.87 3.00 -1.80
CA ILE A 51 8.59 1.76 -2.06
C ILE A 51 9.90 2.03 -2.80
N GLN A 52 10.87 1.16 -2.58
CA GLN A 52 12.16 1.19 -3.25
C GLN A 52 12.51 -0.19 -3.77
N LYS A 53 13.10 -0.24 -4.97
CA LYS A 53 13.61 -1.50 -5.50
C LYS A 53 14.80 -1.93 -4.65
N GLN A 54 14.79 -3.18 -4.20
CA GLN A 54 15.92 -3.78 -3.53
C GLN A 54 17.01 -4.01 -4.58
N SER A 55 18.01 -3.14 -4.60
CA SER A 55 19.25 -3.40 -5.34
C SER A 55 20.06 -4.40 -4.51
N ASN A 56 20.23 -5.61 -5.04
CA ASN A 56 21.27 -6.54 -4.58
C ASN A 56 22.66 -5.95 -4.86
#